data_AF-A0A6A4W4I5-F1
#
_entry.id   AF-A0A6A4W4I5-F1
#
_cell.length_a   1.000
_cell.length_b   1.000
_cell.length_c   1.000
_cell.angle_alpha   90.00
_cell.angle_beta   90.00
_cell.angle_gamma   90.00
#
_symmetry.space_group_name_H-M   'P 1'
#
loop_
_entity.id
_entity.type
_entity.pdbx_description
1 polymer ?
#
loop_
_entity_poly.entity_id
_entity_poly.type
_entity_poly.pdbx_seq_one_letter_code
_entity_poly.pdbx_strand_id
1 'polypeptide(L)'
;MKEPQVNFHDPNLNIAMPVFSIHGNHDDISGLGDTAALELLSVAGLINYFGRCTDLREVQLSPVLLQKGRTRLALYGLGNIRDERLHRIFTGGKDLGRDVLGLWATSRVVISEVVAPR
;
A
#
# COMPACT_ATOMS: atom_id res chain seq x y z
N MET A 1 -3.43 6.69 17.15
CA MET A 1 -3.81 6.40 15.75
C MET A 1 -4.91 5.35 15.80
N LYS A 2 -6.06 5.62 15.19
CA LYS A 2 -7.15 4.65 15.04
C LYS A 2 -6.61 3.53 14.14
N GLU A 3 -6.73 2.27 14.52
CA GLU A 3 -6.40 1.18 13.59
C GLU A 3 -7.22 1.38 12.30
N PRO A 4 -6.63 1.16 11.11
CA PRO A 4 -7.37 1.28 9.86
C PRO A 4 -8.49 0.24 9.85
N GLN A 5 -9.69 0.70 10.18
CA GLN A 5 -10.88 -0.13 10.22
C GLN A 5 -11.35 -0.36 8.79
N VAL A 6 -11.42 -1.63 8.38
CA VAL A 6 -11.95 -2.00 7.07
C VAL A 6 -13.48 -1.85 7.07
N ASN A 7 -14.02 -1.41 5.94
CA ASN A 7 -15.42 -0.99 5.84
C ASN A 7 -16.44 -2.09 6.15
N PHE A 8 -16.14 -3.34 5.80
CA PHE A 8 -17.03 -4.48 6.03
C PHE A 8 -17.09 -4.96 7.48
N HIS A 9 -16.24 -4.41 8.36
CA HIS A 9 -16.31 -4.62 9.80
C HIS A 9 -17.07 -3.49 10.54
N ASP A 10 -17.54 -2.45 9.83
CA ASP A 10 -18.35 -1.40 10.44
C ASP A 10 -19.78 -1.93 10.71
N PRO A 11 -20.28 -1.87 11.95
CA PRO A 11 -21.62 -2.35 12.29
C PRO A 11 -22.76 -1.54 11.62
N ASN A 12 -22.46 -0.35 11.10
CA ASN A 12 -23.44 0.52 10.44
C ASN A 12 -23.45 0.36 8.91
N LEU A 13 -22.52 -0.41 8.34
CA LEU A 13 -22.39 -0.60 6.90
C LEU A 13 -22.58 -2.07 6.51
N ASN A 14 -23.55 -2.31 5.62
CA ASN A 14 -23.79 -3.64 5.05
C ASN A 14 -23.01 -3.80 3.74
N ILE A 15 -21.72 -4.11 3.83
CA ILE A 15 -20.84 -4.29 2.67
C ILE A 15 -20.84 -5.76 2.21
N ALA A 16 -21.46 -6.04 1.06
CA ALA A 16 -21.47 -7.39 0.49
C ALA A 16 -20.16 -7.76 -0.22
N MET A 17 -19.48 -6.78 -0.83
CA MET A 17 -18.23 -6.97 -1.57
C MET A 17 -17.24 -5.87 -1.20
N PRO A 18 -16.20 -6.17 -0.39
CA PRO A 18 -15.21 -5.17 -0.02
C PRO A 18 -14.27 -4.89 -1.19
N VAL A 19 -14.13 -3.61 -1.54
CA VAL A 19 -13.21 -3.13 -2.59
C VAL A 19 -11.95 -2.60 -1.91
N PHE A 20 -10.78 -3.04 -2.39
CA PHE A 20 -9.48 -2.55 -1.97
C PHE A 20 -8.82 -1.85 -3.17
N SER A 21 -8.29 -0.65 -2.95
CA SER A 21 -7.67 0.12 -4.03
C SER A 21 -6.41 0.85 -3.58
N ILE A 22 -5.50 1.04 -4.52
CA ILE A 22 -4.32 1.91 -4.43
C ILE A 22 -4.54 3.12 -5.36
N HIS A 23 -3.86 4.23 -5.09
CA HIS A 23 -3.97 5.41 -5.95
C HIS A 23 -3.12 5.26 -7.21
N GLY A 24 -3.65 5.73 -8.34
CA GLY A 24 -2.90 5.92 -9.57
C GLY A 24 -2.22 7.28 -9.65
N ASN A 25 -1.48 7.53 -10.74
CA ASN A 25 -0.79 8.79 -11.04
C ASN A 25 -1.71 10.00 -11.25
N HIS A 26 -3.00 9.77 -11.50
CA HIS A 26 -4.03 10.81 -11.63
C HIS A 26 -4.88 10.95 -10.37
N ASP A 27 -4.73 10.04 -9.42
CA ASP A 27 -5.39 10.05 -8.12
C ASP A 27 -4.44 10.56 -7.03
N ASP A 28 -3.29 11.13 -7.43
CA ASP A 28 -2.26 11.62 -6.55
C ASP A 28 -2.83 12.69 -5.59
N ILE A 29 -2.36 12.61 -4.36
CA ILE A 29 -2.67 13.54 -3.29
C ILE A 29 -2.30 14.96 -3.76
N SER A 30 -3.30 15.83 -3.90
CA SER A 30 -3.11 17.20 -4.38
C SER A 30 -3.95 18.19 -3.58
N GLY A 31 -3.37 19.35 -3.25
CA GLY A 31 -4.04 20.42 -2.52
C GLY A 31 -3.65 20.56 -1.04
N LEU A 32 -4.28 21.51 -0.36
CA LEU A 32 -3.93 22.03 0.98
C LEU A 32 -4.30 21.10 2.16
N GLY A 33 -4.60 19.82 1.91
CA GLY A 33 -5.07 18.88 2.92
C GLY A 33 -4.60 17.44 2.72
N ASP A 34 -3.65 17.20 1.83
CA ASP A 34 -3.10 15.87 1.56
C ASP A 34 -4.18 14.80 1.27
N THR A 35 -5.30 15.21 0.67
CA THR A 35 -6.48 14.35 0.46
C THR A 35 -6.55 13.90 -1.00
N ALA A 36 -6.58 12.58 -1.22
CA ALA A 36 -6.89 12.00 -2.53
C ALA A 36 -8.40 11.73 -2.67
N ALA A 37 -8.90 11.64 -3.92
CA ALA A 37 -10.30 11.25 -4.16
C ALA A 37 -10.64 9.89 -3.51
N LEU A 38 -9.69 8.95 -3.52
CA LEU A 38 -9.81 7.66 -2.85
C LEU A 38 -9.94 7.77 -1.32
N GLU A 39 -9.37 8.79 -0.69
CA GLU A 39 -9.56 9.01 0.75
C GLU A 39 -10.97 9.43 1.07
N LEU A 40 -11.59 10.28 0.25
CA LEU A 40 -12.99 10.67 0.42
C LEU A 40 -13.92 9.46 0.28
N LEU A 41 -13.69 8.60 -0.72
CA LEU A 41 -14.45 7.36 -0.90
C LEU A 41 -14.22 6.37 0.25
N SER A 42 -13.02 6.38 0.83
CA SER A 42 -12.69 5.53 1.97
C SER A 42 -13.35 6.00 3.25
N VAL A 43 -13.34 7.31 3.52
CA VAL A 43 -14.07 7.91 4.67
C VAL A 43 -15.57 7.68 4.54
N ALA A 44 -16.12 7.69 3.32
CA ALA A 44 -17.52 7.36 3.06
C ALA A 44 -17.86 5.86 3.23
N GLY A 45 -16.87 4.99 3.50
CA GLY A 45 -17.07 3.55 3.70
C GLY A 45 -17.24 2.75 2.41
N LEU A 46 -17.04 3.36 1.24
CA LEU A 46 -17.25 2.70 -0.05
C LEU A 46 -16.04 1.86 -0.50
N ILE A 47 -14.82 2.29 -0.15
CA ILE A 47 -13.56 1.66 -0.57
C ILE A 47 -12.61 1.53 0.62
N ASN A 48 -11.79 0.48 0.65
CA ASN A 48 -10.65 0.38 1.55
C ASN A 48 -9.40 0.86 0.82
N TYR A 49 -8.98 2.09 1.10
CA TYR A 49 -7.77 2.66 0.53
C TYR A 49 -6.54 2.21 1.34
N PHE A 50 -5.54 1.63 0.66
CA PHE A 50 -4.32 1.10 1.29
C PHE A 50 -3.08 1.37 0.43
N GLY A 51 -1.89 1.04 0.94
CA GLY A 51 -0.64 1.18 0.19
C GLY A 51 -0.14 2.62 0.01
N ARG A 52 -0.60 3.55 0.85
CA ARG A 52 -0.14 4.95 0.85
C ARG A 52 1.32 5.01 1.31
N CYS A 53 2.18 5.61 0.49
CA CYS A 53 3.58 5.84 0.82
C CYS A 53 3.75 7.26 1.40
N THR A 54 3.96 7.37 2.71
CA THR A 54 4.14 8.68 3.38
C THR A 54 5.58 9.17 3.34
N ASP A 55 6.56 8.25 3.41
CA ASP A 55 7.97 8.58 3.24
C ASP A 55 8.44 8.20 1.84
N LEU A 56 9.14 9.12 1.17
CA LEU A 56 9.65 8.97 -0.18
C LEU A 56 11.12 8.53 -0.22
N ARG A 57 11.75 8.35 0.96
CA ARG A 57 13.13 7.88 1.11
C ARG A 57 13.21 6.39 1.42
N GLU A 58 12.17 5.85 2.06
CA GLU A 58 12.03 4.45 2.43
C GLU A 58 10.59 4.02 2.20
N VAL A 59 10.40 2.97 1.39
CA VAL A 59 9.06 2.45 1.10
C VAL A 59 8.82 1.26 2.02
N GLN A 60 7.92 1.44 2.98
CA GLN A 60 7.50 0.37 3.90
C GLN A 60 6.16 -0.20 3.44
N LEU A 61 6.14 -1.48 3.10
CA LEU A 61 4.93 -2.17 2.66
C LEU A 61 4.39 -3.03 3.80
N SER A 62 3.19 -2.68 4.25
CA SER A 62 2.41 -3.45 5.22
C SER A 62 1.33 -4.25 4.49
N PRO A 63 1.26 -5.58 4.67
CA PRO A 63 0.26 -6.40 4.01
C PRO A 63 -1.11 -6.28 4.66
N VAL A 64 -2.15 -6.38 3.84
CA VAL A 64 -3.50 -6.71 4.29
C VAL A 64 -3.61 -8.23 4.35
N LEU A 65 -3.85 -8.77 5.55
CA LEU A 65 -3.95 -10.20 5.78
C LEU A 65 -5.39 -10.66 5.67
N LEU A 66 -5.66 -11.55 4.71
CA LEU A 66 -6.98 -12.11 4.48
C LEU A 66 -6.93 -13.63 4.62
N GLN A 67 -7.96 -14.20 5.24
CA GLN A 67 -8.10 -15.65 5.36
C GLN A 67 -9.52 -16.05 4.96
N LYS A 68 -9.61 -17.00 4.01
CA LYS A 68 -10.87 -17.64 3.63
C LYS A 68 -10.75 -19.15 3.86
N GLY A 69 -11.37 -19.62 4.95
CA GLY A 69 -11.23 -21.01 5.38
C GLY A 69 -9.77 -21.36 5.66
N ARG A 70 -9.18 -22.25 4.84
CA ARG A 70 -7.77 -22.67 4.94
C ARG A 70 -6.81 -21.82 4.10
N THR A 71 -7.34 -21.04 3.16
CA THR A 71 -6.52 -20.22 2.27
C THR A 71 -6.15 -18.92 2.97
N ARG A 72 -4.85 -18.64 3.05
CA ARG A 72 -4.27 -17.40 3.58
C ARG A 72 -3.72 -16.57 2.43
N LEU A 73 -3.98 -15.28 2.45
CA LEU A 73 -3.57 -14.32 1.43
C LEU A 73 -2.94 -13.10 2.13
N ALA A 74 -1.72 -12.77 1.74
CA ALA A 74 -1.08 -11.50 2.10
C ALA A 74 -1.14 -10.58 0.88
N LEU A 75 -1.96 -9.54 0.95
CA LEU A 75 -2.14 -8.56 -0.12
C LEU A 75 -1.24 -7.34 0.15
N TYR A 76 -0.24 -7.15 -0.69
CA TYR A 76 0.62 -5.96 -0.67
C TYR A 76 0.17 -4.98 -1.75
N GLY A 77 0.21 -3.69 -1.42
CA GLY A 77 -0.13 -2.62 -2.34
C GLY A 77 0.86 -1.48 -2.22
N LEU A 78 1.27 -0.95 -3.37
CA LEU A 78 2.10 0.24 -3.48
C LEU A 78 1.37 1.22 -4.38
N GLY A 79 0.95 2.35 -3.81
CA GLY A 79 0.40 3.45 -4.58
C GLY A 79 1.40 3.99 -5.60
N ASN A 80 0.91 4.68 -6.62
CA ASN A 80 1.75 5.18 -7.70
C ASN A 80 2.87 6.10 -7.16
N ILE A 81 4.11 5.75 -7.49
CA ILE A 81 5.29 6.58 -7.27
C ILE A 81 5.91 6.83 -8.64
N ARG A 82 6.25 8.07 -8.96
CA ARG A 82 6.93 8.43 -10.21
C ARG A 82 8.12 7.51 -10.48
N ASP A 83 8.21 7.00 -11.69
CA ASP A 83 9.15 5.97 -12.11
C ASP A 83 10.60 6.29 -11.74
N GLU A 84 11.07 7.53 -11.97
CA GLU A 84 12.46 7.91 -11.66
C GLU A 84 12.74 7.89 -10.15
N ARG A 85 11.72 8.18 -9.35
CA ARG A 85 11.82 8.12 -7.89
C ARG A 85 11.77 6.68 -7.40
N LEU A 86 10.84 5.87 -7.90
CA LEU A 86 10.76 4.45 -7.55
C LEU A 86 12.08 3.74 -7.89
N HIS A 87 12.62 4.00 -9.09
CA HIS A 87 13.91 3.47 -9.52
C HIS A 87 15.02 3.83 -8.53
N ARG A 88 15.14 5.10 -8.13
CA ARG A 88 16.15 5.56 -7.18
C ARG A 88 16.01 4.94 -5.79
N ILE A 89 14.78 4.71 -5.32
CA ILE A 89 14.53 4.03 -4.03
C ILE A 89 14.97 2.58 -4.11
N PHE A 90 14.66 1.92 -5.23
CA PHE A 90 15.01 0.52 -5.46
C PHE A 90 16.51 0.30 -5.65
N THR A 91 17.21 1.25 -6.29
CA THR A 91 18.66 1.20 -6.47
C THR A 91 19.45 1.78 -5.30
N GLY A 92 18.78 2.37 -4.32
CA GLY A 92 19.43 3.11 -3.23
C GLY A 92 20.28 4.29 -3.72
N GLY A 93 20.00 4.82 -4.91
CA GLY A 93 20.77 5.89 -5.56
C GLY A 93 22.10 5.46 -6.18
N LYS A 94 22.34 4.15 -6.36
CA LYS A 94 23.51 3.62 -7.07
C LYS A 94 23.11 3.18 -8.47
N ASP A 95 23.93 3.46 -9.49
CA ASP A 95 23.74 2.85 -10.81
C ASP A 95 24.16 1.37 -10.76
N LEU A 96 23.30 0.53 -10.19
CA LEU A 96 23.41 -0.91 -10.36
C LEU A 96 22.98 -1.20 -11.80
N GLY A 97 23.87 -1.79 -12.59
CA GLY A 97 23.53 -2.31 -13.92
C GLY A 97 22.35 -3.29 -13.88
N ARG A 98 22.04 -3.93 -15.00
CA ARG A 98 20.86 -4.81 -15.19
C ARG A 98 20.83 -6.11 -14.35
N ASP A 99 21.49 -6.15 -13.20
CA ASP A 99 21.51 -7.30 -12.32
C ASP A 99 20.38 -7.22 -11.30
N VAL A 100 19.34 -8.02 -11.56
CA VAL A 100 18.10 -8.05 -10.79
C VAL A 100 18.34 -8.48 -9.35
N LEU A 101 19.29 -9.38 -9.10
CA LEU A 101 19.62 -9.86 -7.75
C LEU A 101 20.26 -8.76 -6.89
N GLY A 102 21.18 -7.98 -7.48
CA GLY A 102 21.84 -6.86 -6.79
C GLY A 102 20.85 -5.74 -6.43
N LEU A 103 19.84 -5.52 -7.27
CA LEU A 103 18.77 -4.56 -7.03
C LEU A 103 17.94 -4.93 -5.80
N TRP A 104 17.55 -6.19 -5.62
CA TRP A 104 16.83 -6.62 -4.42
C TRP A 104 17.68 -6.49 -3.14
N ALA A 105 18.99 -6.74 -3.23
CA ALA A 105 19.90 -6.64 -2.09
C ALA A 105 20.22 -5.19 -1.65
N THR A 106 20.07 -4.22 -2.56
CA THR A 106 20.30 -2.78 -2.28
C THR A 106 19.01 -1.98 -2.10
N SER A 107 17.88 -2.59 -2.40
CA SER A 107 16.55 -2.00 -2.25
C SER A 107 16.30 -1.60 -0.80
N ARG A 108 15.81 -0.37 -0.62
CA ARG A 108 15.31 0.14 0.67
C ARG A 108 13.81 -0.11 0.84
N VAL A 109 13.25 -1.05 0.07
CA VAL A 109 11.86 -1.47 0.23
C VAL A 109 11.83 -2.52 1.34
N VAL A 110 11.26 -2.14 2.49
CA VAL A 110 11.07 -3.07 3.60
C VAL A 110 9.69 -3.70 3.45
N ILE A 111 9.68 -4.99 3.13
CA ILE A 111 8.47 -5.82 3.18
C ILE A 111 8.41 -6.38 4.59
N SER A 112 7.42 -5.95 5.38
CA SER A 112 7.23 -6.50 6.73
C SER A 112 6.92 -7.99 6.64
N GLU A 113 7.74 -8.82 7.31
CA GLU A 113 7.51 -10.26 7.35
C GLU A 113 6.22 -10.57 8.13
N VAL A 114 5.33 -11.35 7.51
CA VAL A 114 4.11 -11.82 8.14
C VAL A 114 4.47 -13.05 8.99
N VAL A 115 4.70 -12.84 10.28
CA VAL A 115 4.62 -13.92 11.27
C VAL A 115 3.14 -14.20 11.50
N ALA A 116 2.58 -15.15 10.74
CA ALA A 116 1.20 -15.58 10.96
C ALA A 116 1.07 -16.10 12.41
N PRO A 117 0.09 -15.63 13.21
CA PRO A 117 -0.21 -16.26 14.48
C PRO A 117 -0.59 -17.73 14.21
N ARG A 118 -0.02 -18.63 15.02
CA ARG A 118 -0.22 -20.09 14.91
C ARG A 118 -1.70 -20.45 15.05
#